data_AF-A0A353X0H5-F1
#
_entry.id   AF-A0A353X0H5-F1
#
_cell.length_a   1.000
_cell.length_b   1.000
_cell.length_c   1.000
_cell.angle_alpha   90.00
_cell.angle_beta   90.00
_cell.angle_gamma   90.00
#
_symmetry.space_group_name_H-M   'P 1'
#
loop_
_entity.id
_entity.type
_entity.pdbx_description
1 polymer ?
#
loop_
_entity_poly.entity_id
_entity_poly.type
_entity_poly.pdbx_seq_one_letter_code
_entity_poly.pdbx_strand_id
1 'polypeptide(L)' 'MVDVFQTEECKKYYSRLFNDNSNIVEGHELYVPKLQENEKLIRKMGSIMRPPVLKDHHVLFGTTAGKLYCIALIQ' A
#
# COMPACT_ATOMS: atom_id res chain seq x y z
N MET A 1 19.90 5.69 2.58
CA MET A 1 19.14 4.73 1.76
C MET A 1 17.77 4.62 2.41
N VAL A 2 16.69 4.75 1.66
CA VAL A 2 15.32 4.60 2.21
C VAL A 2 14.89 3.18 1.91
N ASP A 3 14.77 2.34 2.94
CA ASP A 3 14.23 1.00 2.79
C ASP A 3 12.71 1.07 2.66
N VAL A 4 12.18 0.57 1.56
CA VAL A 4 10.74 0.53 1.30
C VAL A 4 10.20 -0.84 1.70
N PHE A 5 9.31 -0.85 2.69
CA PHE A 5 8.52 -2.03 3.00
C PHE A 5 7.26 -2.08 2.12
N GLN A 6 7.05 -3.20 1.44
CA GLN A 6 5.79 -3.50 0.75
C GLN A 6 5.21 -4.81 1.27
N THR A 7 3.90 -4.82 1.53
CA THR A 7 3.14 -6.03 1.87
C THR A 7 3.04 -6.96 0.65
N GLU A 8 2.77 -8.24 0.90
CA GLU A 8 2.62 -9.24 -0.17
C GLU A 8 1.46 -8.91 -1.13
N GLU A 9 0.35 -8.40 -0.60
CA GLU A 9 -0.78 -7.91 -1.37
C GLU A 9 -0.40 -6.72 -2.24
N CYS A 10 0.38 -5.79 -1.71
CA CYS A 10 0.86 -4.64 -2.44
C CYS A 10 1.69 -5.12 -3.63
N LYS A 11 2.71 -5.96 -3.40
CA LYS A 11 3.57 -6.53 -4.47
C LYS A 11 2.76 -7.21 -5.58
N LYS A 12 1.71 -7.97 -5.20
CA LYS A 12 0.88 -8.71 -6.16
C LYS A 12 0.09 -7.82 -7.12
N TYR A 13 -0.36 -6.65 -6.67
CA TYR A 13 -1.22 -5.77 -7.46
C TYR A 13 -0.56 -4.44 -7.84
N TYR A 14 0.66 -4.17 -7.36
CA TYR A 14 1.38 -2.91 -7.53
C TYR A 14 1.47 -2.49 -8.99
N SER A 15 1.94 -3.40 -9.86
CA SER A 15 2.14 -3.18 -11.30
C SER A 15 0.86 -2.90 -12.09
N ARG A 16 -0.32 -3.06 -11.47
CA ARG A 16 -1.60 -2.71 -12.09
C ARG A 16 -1.96 -1.24 -11.95
N LEU A 17 -1.31 -0.53 -11.03
CA LEU A 17 -1.55 0.88 -10.76
C LEU A 17 -0.29 1.71 -10.89
N PHE A 18 0.85 1.17 -10.49
CA PHE A 18 2.12 1.87 -10.46
C PHE A 18 3.18 1.16 -11.30
N ASN A 19 4.03 1.94 -11.96
CA ASN A 19 5.23 1.42 -12.62
C ASN A 19 6.42 1.36 -11.64
N ASP A 20 7.57 0.92 -12.14
CA ASP A 20 8.80 0.74 -11.34
C ASP A 20 9.32 2.07 -10.75
N ASN A 21 8.94 3.20 -11.34
CA ASN A 21 9.25 4.54 -10.84
C ASN A 21 8.20 5.06 -9.84
N SER A 22 7.28 4.20 -9.40
CA SER A 22 6.15 4.54 -8.50
C SER A 22 5.19 5.59 -9.05
N ASN A 23 5.21 5.81 -10.36
CA ASN A 23 4.24 6.65 -11.06
C ASN A 23 3.03 5.82 -11.47
N ILE A 24 1.86 6.46 -11.57
CA ILE A 24 0.67 5.81 -12.12
C ILE A 24 0.99 5.32 -13.54
N VAL A 25 0.58 4.09 -13.87
CA VAL A 25 0.78 3.53 -15.21
C VAL A 25 0.13 4.44 -16.26
N GLU A 26 0.85 4.68 -17.36
CA GLU A 26 0.38 5.56 -18.44
C GLU A 26 -0.98 5.10 -18.98
N GLY A 27 -1.88 6.05 -19.23
CA GLY A 27 -3.25 5.78 -19.67
C GLY A 27 -4.19 5.24 -18.57
N HIS A 28 -3.74 5.16 -17.32
CA HIS A 28 -4.59 4.78 -16.18
C HIS A 28 -5.04 6.00 -15.37
N GLU A 29 -6.36 6.25 -15.33
CA GLU A 29 -6.97 7.30 -14.51
C GLU A 29 -7.41 6.73 -13.16
N LEU A 30 -6.99 7.34 -12.05
CA LEU A 30 -7.25 6.84 -10.68
C LEU A 30 -8.67 7.10 -10.15
N TYR A 31 -9.28 8.23 -10.49
CA TYR A 31 -10.49 8.66 -9.80
C TYR A 31 -11.71 8.70 -10.71
N VAL A 32 -11.79 9.54 -11.73
CA VAL A 32 -12.97 9.61 -12.60
C VAL A 32 -12.55 9.16 -13.99
N PRO A 33 -13.33 8.30 -14.67
CA PRO A 33 -14.60 7.69 -14.29
C PRO A 33 -14.49 6.37 -13.48
N LYS A 34 -13.27 5.85 -13.25
CA LYS A 34 -13.04 4.50 -12.72
C LYS A 34 -12.97 4.39 -11.18
N LEU A 35 -13.58 5.32 -10.45
CA LEU A 35 -13.42 5.48 -8.99
C LEU A 35 -13.61 4.17 -8.23
N GLN A 36 -14.74 3.51 -8.48
CA GLN A 36 -15.11 2.29 -7.76
C GLN A 36 -14.16 1.11 -8.05
N GLU A 37 -13.68 1.00 -9.30
CA GLU A 37 -12.75 -0.06 -9.70
C GLU A 37 -11.39 0.16 -9.06
N ASN A 38 -10.91 1.40 -9.08
CA ASN A 38 -9.63 1.76 -8.50
C ASN A 38 -9.66 1.70 -6.98
N GLU A 39 -10.73 2.11 -6.31
CA GLU A 39 -10.87 1.93 -4.87
C GLU A 39 -10.84 0.44 -4.48
N LYS A 40 -11.50 -0.43 -5.25
CA LYS A 40 -11.45 -1.88 -5.03
C LYS A 40 -10.02 -2.40 -5.21
N LEU A 41 -9.29 -1.93 -6.21
CA LEU A 41 -7.91 -2.34 -6.45
C LEU A 41 -6.95 -1.85 -5.37
N ILE A 42 -7.08 -0.59 -4.96
CA ILE A 42 -6.36 0.02 -3.84
C ILE A 42 -6.58 -0.79 -2.56
N ARG A 43 -7.84 -1.08 -2.21
CA ARG A 43 -8.14 -1.94 -1.06
C ARG A 43 -7.56 -3.35 -1.21
N LYS A 44 -7.51 -3.93 -2.41
CA LYS A 44 -6.88 -5.24 -2.66
C LYS A 44 -5.36 -5.23 -2.49
N MET A 45 -4.69 -4.09 -2.65
CA MET A 45 -3.26 -3.93 -2.35
C MET A 45 -2.95 -3.95 -0.84
N GLY A 46 -3.96 -4.02 0.04
CA GLY A 46 -3.75 -3.94 1.47
C GLY A 46 -3.40 -2.53 1.94
N SER A 47 -4.11 -1.52 1.42
CA SER A 47 -3.97 -0.14 1.88
C SER A 47 -4.14 0.01 3.39
N ILE A 48 -3.37 0.92 3.96
CA ILE A 48 -3.44 1.33 5.35
C ILE A 48 -4.48 2.44 5.44
N MET A 49 -5.64 2.17 6.05
CA MET A 49 -6.76 3.12 6.15
C MET A 49 -6.86 3.82 7.49
N ARG A 50 -5.99 3.45 8.45
CA ARG A 50 -5.96 4.01 9.79
C ARG A 50 -4.52 4.38 10.14
N PRO A 51 -4.30 5.42 10.96
CA PRO A 51 -2.95 5.80 11.37
C PRO A 51 -2.21 4.61 12.01
N PRO A 52 -0.92 4.41 11.66
CA PRO A 52 -0.09 3.42 12.34
C PRO A 52 0.16 3.82 13.79
N VAL A 53 0.48 2.84 14.63
CA VAL A 53 0.95 3.05 16.01
C VAL A 53 2.46 2.85 16.07
N LEU A 54 3.18 3.79 16.66
CA LEU A 54 4.61 3.68 16.91
C LEU A 54 4.85 3.41 18.40
N LYS A 55 5.58 2.35 18.73
CA LYS A 55 5.98 2.04 20.10
C LYS A 55 7.25 1.20 20.13
N ASP A 56 8.18 1.49 21.03
CA ASP A 56 9.39 0.70 21.27
C ASP A 56 10.16 0.33 19.98
N HIS A 57 10.38 1.30 19.09
CA HIS A 57 11.00 1.11 17.77
C HIS A 57 10.26 0.16 16.81
N HIS A 58 8.96 -0.04 17.03
CA HIS A 58 8.10 -0.82 16.14
C HIS A 58 6.94 0.02 15.60
N VAL A 59 6.66 -0.15 14.32
CA VAL A 59 5.47 0.40 13.66
C VAL A 59 4.44 -0.72 13.51
N LEU A 60 3.26 -0.53 14.11
CA LEU A 60 2.12 -1.43 14.02
C LEU A 60 1.04 -0.81 13.11
N PHE A 61 0.55 -1.56 12.13
CA PHE A 61 -0.54 -1.10 11.28
C PHE A 61 -1.37 -2.24 10.72
N GLY A 62 -2.68 -1.97 10.58
CA GLY A 62 -3.62 -2.86 9.90
C GLY A 62 -3.79 -2.49 8.43
N THR A 63 -4.07 -3.48 7.60
CA THR A 63 -4.34 -3.31 6.16
C THR A 63 -5.78 -3.66 5.82
N THR A 64 -6.27 -3.14 4.68
CA THR A 64 -7.58 -3.52 4.10
C THR A 64 -7.65 -4.99 3.68
N ALA A 65 -6.53 -5.72 3.66
CA ALA A 65 -6.49 -7.16 3.43
C ALA A 65 -6.79 -7.98 4.70
N GLY A 66 -7.11 -7.33 5.82
CA GLY A 66 -7.39 -8.00 7.10
C GLY A 66 -6.14 -8.49 7.82
N LYS A 67 -4.96 -7.98 7.48
CA LYS A 67 -3.68 -8.32 8.10
C LYS A 67 -3.19 -7.23 9.03
N LEU A 68 -2.48 -7.63 10.08
CA LEU A 68 -1.78 -6.76 11.01
C LEU A 68 -0.28 -6.97 10.86
N TYR A 69 0.47 -5.89 10.66
CA TYR A 69 1.92 -5.91 10.52
C TYR A 69 2.58 -5.19 11.70
N CYS A 70 3.68 -5.75 12.19
CA CYS A 70 4.58 -5.12 13.15
C CYS A 70 5.97 -5.11 12.53
N ILE A 71 6.52 -3.91 12.30
CA ILE A 71 7.82 -3.73 11.64
C ILE A 71 8.78 -3.08 12.63
N ALA A 72 9.93 -3.72 12.86
CA ALA A 72 11.02 -3.12 13.59
C ALA A 72 11.69 -2.04 12.73
N LEU A 73 11.86 -0.84 13.29
CA LEU A 73 12.64 0.23 12.70
C LEU A 73 14.11 -0.05 13.01
N ILE A 74 14.89 -0.39 11.99
CA ILE A 74 16.34 -0.53 12.10
C ILE A 74 16.93 0.89 12.13
N GLN A 75 17.77 1.17 13.14
CA GLN A 75 18.51 2.42 13.27
C GLN A 75 19.81 2.37 12.48
#